data_AF-A0A6F9D7T2-F1
#
_entry.id   AF-A0A6F9D7T2-F1
#
_cell.length_a   1.000
_cell.length_b   1.000
_cell.length_c   1.000
_cell.angle_alpha   90.00
_cell.angle_beta   90.00
_cell.angle_gamma   90.00
#
_symmetry.space_group_name_H-M   'P 1'
#
loop_
_entity.id
_entity.type
_entity.pdbx_description
1 polymer ?
#
loop_
_entity_poly.entity_id
_entity_poly.type
_entity_poly.pdbx_seq_one_letter_code
_entity_poly.pdbx_strand_id
1 'polypeptide(L)'
;MNRVVKTLLPVIVVHGGASVIPIQFIKEKEQGAKLAALEGYKILKKGGSCIDAVVKAVSCLEDNPMFNAGRGSVLNEAGGVEMHALVMRGDTCGVGGVLCIQHARNPVQVAKIILDESPHCLLTGEAGLKMARKHNLPEESLKYFITDHAKSMFENYDKYKKAVDGIINSKQNELTDEHDTVGAVALDYHGNLACATSSGGFTMQKVGRVSDSPIVGSGGYADNESGKKNKLTGQKPGRMVQRV
;
A
#
# COMPACT_ATOMS: atom_id res chain seq x y z
N MET A 1 20.00 -7.46 -38.13
CA MET A 1 18.55 -7.50 -37.82
C MET A 1 18.26 -6.48 -36.73
N ASN A 2 17.77 -5.29 -37.10
CA ASN A 2 17.33 -4.29 -36.13
C ASN A 2 16.02 -4.78 -35.51
N ARG A 3 16.08 -5.22 -34.24
CA ARG A 3 14.91 -5.55 -33.46
C ARG A 3 14.18 -4.24 -33.20
N VAL A 4 13.07 -4.00 -33.91
CA VAL A 4 12.15 -2.89 -33.59
C VAL A 4 11.72 -3.12 -32.15
N VAL A 5 12.25 -2.33 -31.21
CA VAL A 5 11.79 -2.34 -29.82
C VAL A 5 10.38 -1.77 -29.88
N LYS A 6 9.38 -2.64 -29.75
CA LYS A 6 7.98 -2.21 -29.59
C LYS A 6 7.94 -1.42 -28.29
N THR A 7 7.90 -0.09 -28.36
CA THR A 7 7.67 0.77 -27.20
C THR A 7 6.29 0.43 -26.66
N LEU A 8 6.25 -0.18 -25.48
CA LEU A 8 5.00 -0.47 -24.80
C LEU A 8 4.40 0.84 -24.31
N LEU A 9 3.07 0.95 -24.37
CA LEU A 9 2.38 2.07 -23.75
C LEU A 9 2.42 1.85 -22.23
N PRO A 10 2.88 2.83 -21.44
CA PRO A 10 2.94 2.68 -19.99
C PRO A 10 1.54 2.66 -19.42
N VAL A 11 1.37 1.91 -18.34
CA VAL A 11 0.08 1.74 -17.66
C VAL A 11 0.31 1.87 -16.17
N ILE A 12 -0.62 2.50 -15.48
CA ILE A 12 -0.72 2.46 -14.02
C ILE A 12 -2.16 2.16 -13.63
N VAL A 13 -2.32 1.31 -12.63
CA VAL A 13 -3.60 1.01 -11.99
C VAL A 13 -3.42 1.21 -10.50
N VAL A 14 -4.43 1.80 -9.85
CA VAL A 14 -4.42 2.07 -8.41
C VAL A 14 -5.71 1.57 -7.79
N HIS A 15 -5.68 1.23 -6.51
CA HIS A 15 -6.86 0.93 -5.71
C HIS A 15 -6.78 1.62 -4.33
N GLY A 16 -7.94 1.98 -3.79
CA GLY A 16 -8.08 2.61 -2.47
C GLY A 16 -8.57 1.67 -1.36
N GLY A 17 -8.64 0.37 -1.65
CA GLY A 17 -9.17 -0.66 -0.75
C GLY A 17 -10.59 -1.13 -1.09
N ALA A 18 -10.94 -2.32 -0.59
CA ALA A 18 -12.27 -2.90 -0.72
C ALA A 18 -13.01 -2.85 0.63
N SER A 19 -14.05 -2.02 0.68
CA SER A 19 -14.97 -1.91 1.81
C SER A 19 -16.33 -1.41 1.36
N VAL A 20 -17.31 -1.46 2.26
CA VAL A 20 -18.60 -0.78 2.06
C VAL A 20 -18.37 0.71 2.23
N ILE A 21 -18.41 1.47 1.13
CA ILE A 21 -18.17 2.91 1.13
C ILE A 21 -19.50 3.64 1.38
N PRO A 22 -19.62 4.43 2.46
CA PRO A 22 -20.77 5.32 2.65
C PRO A 22 -20.93 6.28 1.46
N ILE A 23 -22.18 6.50 1.02
CA ILE A 23 -22.49 7.28 -0.20
C ILE A 23 -21.81 8.65 -0.20
N GLN A 24 -21.76 9.30 0.96
CA GLN A 24 -21.13 10.61 1.13
C GLN A 24 -19.62 10.64 0.82
N PHE A 25 -18.91 9.52 0.94
CA PHE A 25 -17.47 9.43 0.74
C PHE A 25 -17.07 8.92 -0.66
N ILE A 26 -18.02 8.43 -1.46
CA ILE A 26 -17.75 7.86 -2.80
C ILE A 26 -16.96 8.85 -3.67
N LYS A 27 -17.45 10.09 -3.78
CA LYS A 27 -16.85 11.11 -4.65
C LYS A 27 -15.43 11.49 -4.21
N GLU A 28 -15.19 11.57 -2.90
CA GLU A 28 -13.88 11.93 -2.35
C GLU A 28 -12.86 10.80 -2.53
N LYS A 29 -13.27 9.54 -2.27
CA LYS A 29 -12.44 8.35 -2.52
C LYS A 29 -12.13 8.19 -4.02
N GLU A 30 -13.11 8.37 -4.90
CA GLU A 30 -12.91 8.33 -6.35
C GLU A 30 -11.91 9.39 -6.81
N GLN A 31 -12.09 10.64 -6.36
CA GLN A 31 -11.19 11.73 -6.70
C GLN A 31 -9.77 11.49 -6.16
N GLY A 32 -9.63 10.94 -4.95
CA GLY A 32 -8.36 10.55 -4.37
C GLY A 32 -7.62 9.49 -5.21
N ALA A 33 -8.31 8.42 -5.60
CA ALA A 33 -7.76 7.37 -6.46
C ALA A 33 -7.38 7.92 -7.85
N LYS A 34 -8.21 8.77 -8.44
CA LYS A 34 -7.93 9.43 -9.72
C LYS A 34 -6.68 10.30 -9.66
N LEU A 35 -6.52 11.10 -8.61
CA LEU A 35 -5.32 11.92 -8.42
C LEU A 35 -4.07 11.05 -8.26
N ALA A 36 -4.12 9.98 -7.46
CA ALA A 36 -3.01 9.06 -7.30
C ALA A 36 -2.57 8.42 -8.64
N ALA A 37 -3.53 7.94 -9.44
CA ALA A 37 -3.25 7.40 -10.78
C ALA A 37 -2.62 8.45 -11.70
N LEU A 38 -3.13 9.68 -11.70
CA LEU A 38 -2.59 10.77 -12.51
C LEU A 38 -1.16 11.15 -12.11
N GLU A 39 -0.87 11.23 -10.81
CA GLU A 39 0.47 11.55 -10.31
C GLU A 39 1.49 10.47 -10.65
N GLY A 40 1.15 9.19 -10.50
CA GLY A 40 2.01 8.10 -10.94
C GLY A 40 2.17 8.07 -12.47
N TYR A 41 1.10 8.30 -13.23
CA TYR A 41 1.17 8.33 -14.69
C TYR A 41 2.01 9.49 -15.23
N LYS A 42 2.05 10.64 -14.54
CA LYS A 42 2.95 11.76 -14.90
C LYS A 42 4.42 11.36 -14.89
N ILE A 43 4.83 10.47 -13.98
CA ILE A 43 6.20 9.93 -13.93
C ILE A 43 6.45 9.05 -15.15
N LEU A 44 5.54 8.09 -15.41
CA LEU A 44 5.66 7.20 -16.56
C LEU A 44 5.72 7.98 -17.87
N LYS A 45 4.82 8.96 -18.07
CA LYS A 45 4.76 9.79 -19.28
C LYS A 45 6.07 10.56 -19.55
N LYS A 46 6.84 10.87 -18.52
CA LYS A 46 8.16 11.53 -18.63
C LYS A 46 9.31 10.54 -18.87
N GLY A 47 9.03 9.24 -19.03
CA GLY A 47 10.04 8.20 -19.17
C GLY A 47 10.61 7.71 -17.83
N GLY A 48 9.96 8.02 -16.70
CA GLY A 48 10.37 7.53 -15.39
C GLY A 48 10.08 6.03 -15.19
N SER A 49 10.65 5.46 -14.13
CA SER A 49 10.53 4.04 -13.83
C SER A 49 9.13 3.66 -13.32
N CYS A 50 8.73 2.40 -13.55
CA CYS A 50 7.50 1.83 -12.96
C CYS A 50 7.51 1.88 -11.42
N ILE A 51 8.68 1.74 -10.80
CA ILE A 51 8.84 1.80 -9.34
C ILE A 51 8.53 3.19 -8.80
N ASP A 52 9.11 4.24 -9.39
CA ASP A 52 8.84 5.61 -8.94
C ASP A 52 7.38 6.00 -9.17
N ALA A 53 6.76 5.47 -10.23
CA ALA A 53 5.35 5.67 -10.52
C ALA A 53 4.43 5.07 -9.45
N VAL A 54 4.64 3.81 -9.05
CA VAL A 54 3.81 3.17 -8.00
C VAL A 54 4.06 3.83 -6.65
N VAL A 55 5.32 4.14 -6.30
CA VAL A 55 5.65 4.81 -5.03
C VAL A 55 5.01 6.19 -4.94
N LYS A 56 5.00 6.95 -6.04
CA LYS A 56 4.31 8.25 -6.08
C LYS A 56 2.81 8.11 -5.94
N ALA A 57 2.19 7.18 -6.66
CA ALA A 57 0.75 6.95 -6.58
C ALA A 57 0.32 6.56 -5.15
N VAL A 58 1.03 5.61 -4.53
CA VAL A 58 0.74 5.17 -3.16
C VAL A 58 1.02 6.28 -2.15
N SER A 59 2.08 7.09 -2.32
CA SER A 59 2.32 8.24 -1.44
C SER A 59 1.15 9.24 -1.49
N CYS A 60 0.54 9.45 -2.66
CA CYS A 60 -0.65 10.29 -2.79
C CYS A 60 -1.88 9.72 -2.07
N LEU A 61 -2.00 8.39 -2.00
CA LEU A 61 -3.06 7.73 -1.23
C LEU A 61 -2.78 7.82 0.28
N GLU A 62 -1.52 7.65 0.69
CA GLU A 62 -1.07 7.81 2.08
C GLU A 62 -1.21 9.24 2.61
N ASP A 63 -1.07 10.26 1.75
CA ASP A 63 -1.28 11.67 2.15
C ASP A 63 -2.77 12.01 2.29
N ASN A 64 -3.67 11.19 1.73
CA ASN A 64 -5.10 11.48 1.64
C ASN A 64 -5.86 10.83 2.83
N PRO A 65 -6.47 11.64 3.71
CA PRO A 65 -7.12 11.17 4.95
C PRO A 65 -8.31 10.23 4.74
N MET A 66 -8.78 10.06 3.49
CA MET A 66 -9.91 9.19 3.15
C MET A 66 -9.52 7.72 3.01
N PHE A 67 -8.22 7.40 3.01
CA PHE A 67 -7.75 6.03 2.85
C PHE A 67 -7.06 5.53 4.12
N ASN A 68 -7.15 4.22 4.37
CA ASN A 68 -6.52 3.58 5.52
C ASN A 68 -5.05 3.22 5.22
N ALA A 69 -4.25 4.25 4.96
CA ALA A 69 -2.81 4.17 4.82
C ALA A 69 -2.21 5.56 5.08
N GLY A 70 -1.02 5.64 5.69
CA GLY A 70 -0.46 6.95 6.05
C GLY A 70 -1.46 7.74 6.91
N ARG A 71 -1.74 8.97 6.50
CA ARG A 71 -2.79 9.80 7.09
C ARG A 71 -4.16 9.20 6.83
N GLY A 72 -4.90 8.89 7.90
CA GLY A 72 -6.18 8.17 7.82
C GLY A 72 -6.09 6.70 8.20
N SER A 73 -4.88 6.22 8.54
CA SER A 73 -4.70 4.88 9.11
C SER A 73 -5.56 4.67 10.35
N VAL A 74 -6.16 3.48 10.45
CA VAL A 74 -6.96 3.04 11.60
C VAL A 74 -6.12 2.86 12.87
N LEU A 75 -6.79 2.86 14.02
CA LEU A 75 -6.14 2.76 15.32
C LEU A 75 -6.05 1.31 15.81
N ASN A 76 -4.90 0.94 16.37
CA ASN A 76 -4.71 -0.34 17.08
C ASN A 76 -5.38 -0.31 18.48
N GLU A 77 -5.38 -1.43 19.20
CA GLU A 77 -6.03 -1.56 20.52
C GLU A 77 -5.52 -0.57 21.59
N ALA A 78 -4.34 0.02 21.40
CA ALA A 78 -3.76 1.04 22.27
C ALA A 78 -4.07 2.48 21.82
N GLY A 79 -4.88 2.66 20.77
CA GLY A 79 -5.18 3.97 20.17
C GLY A 79 -4.04 4.56 19.35
N GLY A 80 -3.00 3.77 19.05
CA GLY A 80 -1.86 4.15 18.21
C GLY A 80 -2.06 3.78 16.75
N VAL A 81 -1.15 4.26 15.89
CA VAL A 81 -1.14 3.97 14.45
C VAL A 81 0.10 3.16 14.10
N GLU A 82 -0.08 2.00 13.46
CA GLU A 82 1.01 1.13 12.99
C GLU A 82 0.77 0.77 11.52
N MET A 83 1.71 1.17 10.67
CA MET A 83 1.55 1.08 9.22
C MET A 83 2.47 0.04 8.62
N HIS A 84 2.08 -0.45 7.44
CA HIS A 84 2.79 -1.47 6.70
C HIS A 84 2.85 -1.10 5.23
N ALA A 85 3.99 -1.31 4.58
CA ALA A 85 4.11 -1.07 3.14
C ALA A 85 5.09 -2.02 2.47
N LEU A 86 4.88 -2.24 1.17
CA LEU A 86 5.72 -3.02 0.28
C LEU A 86 5.97 -2.27 -1.02
N VAL A 87 7.16 -2.44 -1.59
CA VAL A 87 7.47 -2.14 -2.98
C VAL A 87 8.22 -3.33 -3.56
N MET A 88 7.82 -3.79 -4.74
CA MET A 88 8.48 -4.87 -5.46
C MET A 88 8.71 -4.50 -6.92
N ARG A 89 9.91 -4.79 -7.43
CA ARG A 89 10.27 -4.68 -8.86
C ARG A 89 10.26 -6.05 -9.53
N GLY A 90 9.72 -6.12 -10.74
CA GLY A 90 9.56 -7.36 -11.48
C GLY A 90 10.76 -7.79 -12.31
N ASP A 91 11.75 -6.92 -12.53
CA ASP A 91 12.95 -7.23 -13.32
C ASP A 91 13.93 -8.16 -12.61
N THR A 92 14.04 -8.02 -11.29
CA THR A 92 14.99 -8.71 -10.42
C THR A 92 14.31 -9.42 -9.25
N CYS A 93 12.97 -9.30 -9.15
CA CYS A 93 12.18 -9.70 -7.99
C CYS A 93 12.66 -9.04 -6.68
N GLY A 94 13.34 -7.90 -6.77
CA GLY A 94 13.77 -7.12 -5.62
C GLY A 94 12.59 -6.59 -4.81
N VAL A 95 12.71 -6.64 -3.48
CA VAL A 95 11.65 -6.27 -2.54
C VAL A 95 12.20 -5.34 -1.47
N GLY A 96 11.43 -4.31 -1.14
CA GLY A 96 11.61 -3.53 0.08
C GLY A 96 10.27 -3.37 0.79
N GLY A 97 10.25 -3.51 2.11
CA GLY A 97 9.03 -3.38 2.88
C GLY A 97 9.29 -3.07 4.35
N VAL A 98 8.27 -2.51 4.98
CA VAL A 98 8.33 -2.06 6.37
C VAL A 98 7.10 -2.52 7.15
N LEU A 99 7.31 -2.94 8.40
CA LEU A 99 6.31 -3.53 9.28
C LEU A 99 6.11 -2.68 10.54
N CYS A 100 4.85 -2.48 10.93
CA CYS A 100 4.46 -1.76 12.15
C CYS A 100 5.21 -0.42 12.33
N ILE A 101 5.45 0.30 11.23
CA ILE A 101 6.14 1.59 11.29
C ILE A 101 5.19 2.67 11.82
N GLN A 102 5.75 3.51 12.68
CA GLN A 102 5.09 4.69 13.21
C GLN A 102 5.85 5.94 12.74
N HIS A 103 5.17 7.08 12.78
CA HIS A 103 5.74 8.42 12.51
C HIS A 103 6.24 8.71 11.09
N ALA A 104 6.58 7.72 10.26
CA ALA A 104 6.91 7.95 8.86
C ALA A 104 5.66 8.41 8.10
N ARG A 105 5.70 9.62 7.53
CA ARG A 105 4.56 10.17 6.77
C ARG A 105 4.12 9.25 5.64
N ASN A 106 5.10 8.71 4.91
CA ASN A 106 4.88 7.83 3.77
C ASN A 106 5.64 6.49 3.93
N PRO A 107 5.03 5.47 4.56
CA PRO A 107 5.61 4.13 4.68
C PRO A 107 6.12 3.54 3.36
N VAL A 108 5.43 3.79 2.24
CA VAL A 108 5.86 3.28 0.92
C VAL A 108 7.20 3.87 0.46
N GLN A 109 7.55 5.09 0.86
CA GLN A 109 8.86 5.68 0.56
C GLN A 109 9.98 5.04 1.39
N VAL A 110 9.67 4.63 2.63
CA VAL A 110 10.59 3.84 3.45
C VAL A 110 10.83 2.47 2.79
N ALA A 111 9.77 1.82 2.29
CA ALA A 111 9.89 0.57 1.55
C ALA A 111 10.74 0.71 0.27
N LYS A 112 10.62 1.83 -0.46
CA LYS A 112 11.50 2.16 -1.61
C LYS A 112 12.97 2.26 -1.21
N ILE A 113 13.29 2.94 -0.10
CA ILE A 113 14.67 3.05 0.40
C ILE A 113 15.23 1.66 0.75
N ILE A 114 14.42 0.82 1.41
CA ILE A 114 14.82 -0.55 1.73
C ILE A 114 15.12 -1.34 0.45
N LEU A 115 14.29 -1.21 -0.57
CA LEU A 115 14.50 -1.84 -1.86
C LEU A 115 15.83 -1.41 -2.53
N ASP A 116 16.16 -0.11 -2.47
CA ASP A 116 17.29 0.44 -3.21
C ASP A 116 18.63 0.33 -2.45
N GLU A 117 18.62 0.40 -1.12
CA GLU A 117 19.85 0.58 -0.32
C GLU A 117 20.12 -0.49 0.75
N SER A 118 19.15 -1.34 1.08
CA SER A 118 19.30 -2.34 2.14
C SER A 118 19.65 -3.72 1.56
N PRO A 119 20.56 -4.49 2.19
CA PRO A 119 20.75 -5.90 1.85
C PRO A 119 19.60 -6.80 2.34
N HIS A 120 18.63 -6.24 3.06
CA HIS A 120 17.46 -6.93 3.62
C HIS A 120 16.17 -6.45 2.95
N CYS A 121 15.20 -7.36 2.79
CA CYS A 121 13.93 -7.05 2.15
C CYS A 121 12.89 -6.40 3.07
N LEU A 122 12.88 -6.74 4.36
CA LEU A 122 11.85 -6.31 5.31
C LEU A 122 12.48 -5.81 6.60
N LEU A 123 11.96 -4.71 7.13
CA LEU A 123 12.35 -4.18 8.43
C LEU A 123 11.14 -3.80 9.29
N THR A 124 11.32 -3.85 10.60
CA THR A 124 10.31 -3.46 11.58
C THR A 124 10.40 -1.99 11.95
N GLY A 125 9.35 -1.47 12.60
CA GLY A 125 9.08 -0.04 12.75
C GLY A 125 10.26 0.84 13.09
N GLU A 126 10.97 0.57 14.19
CA GLU A 126 12.10 1.39 14.62
C GLU A 126 13.28 1.36 13.63
N ALA A 127 13.57 0.20 13.04
CA ALA A 127 14.64 0.07 12.05
C ALA A 127 14.28 0.80 10.74
N GLY A 128 13.02 0.68 10.30
CA GLY A 128 12.51 1.41 9.15
C GLY A 128 12.53 2.92 9.37
N LEU A 129 12.11 3.40 10.54
CA LEU A 129 12.10 4.82 10.88
C LEU A 129 13.51 5.41 10.96
N LYS A 130 14.49 4.66 11.50
CA LYS A 130 15.91 5.06 11.45
C LYS A 130 16.40 5.24 10.03
N MET A 131 16.00 4.37 9.10
CA MET A 131 16.33 4.56 7.69
C MET A 131 15.61 5.76 7.08
N ALA A 132 14.33 5.97 7.40
CA ALA A 132 13.61 7.15 6.95
C ALA A 132 14.33 8.44 7.37
N ARG A 133 14.76 8.53 8.63
CA ARG A 133 15.53 9.65 9.19
C ARG A 133 16.86 9.85 8.49
N LYS A 134 17.61 8.78 8.21
CA LYS A 134 18.89 8.84 7.47
C LYS A 134 18.72 9.48 6.08
N HIS A 135 17.57 9.31 5.45
CA HIS A 135 17.24 9.84 4.12
C HIS A 135 16.41 11.13 4.17
N ASN A 136 16.26 11.75 5.34
CA ASN A 136 15.50 12.99 5.54
C ASN A 136 14.04 12.89 5.08
N LEU A 137 13.42 11.70 5.18
CA LEU A 137 11.99 11.57 4.93
C LEU A 137 11.19 12.26 6.05
N PRO A 138 10.04 12.89 5.72
CA PRO A 138 9.20 13.54 6.72
C PRO A 138 8.71 12.58 7.80
N GLU A 139 8.87 13.03 9.04
CA GLU A 139 8.35 12.37 10.24
C GLU A 139 7.24 13.24 10.83
N GLU A 140 6.11 12.63 11.15
CA GLU A 140 4.91 13.31 11.62
C GLU A 140 4.52 12.80 13.02
N SER A 141 3.87 13.66 13.80
CA SER A 141 3.31 13.24 15.09
C SER A 141 2.09 12.33 14.90
N LEU A 142 1.73 11.52 15.90
CA LEU A 142 0.54 10.67 15.85
C LEU A 142 -0.73 11.46 15.46
N LYS A 143 -0.86 12.71 15.90
CA LYS A 143 -2.02 13.58 15.58
C LYS A 143 -2.21 13.84 14.09
N TYR A 144 -1.14 13.79 13.29
CA TYR A 144 -1.24 13.95 11.85
C TYR A 144 -1.99 12.77 11.21
N PHE A 145 -1.71 11.55 11.69
CA PHE A 145 -2.25 10.32 11.12
C PHE A 145 -3.70 10.07 11.53
N ILE A 146 -4.07 10.46 12.75
CA ILE A 146 -5.39 10.21 13.34
C ILE A 146 -6.40 11.23 12.80
N THR A 147 -7.35 10.76 11.98
CA THR A 147 -8.47 11.55 11.47
C THR A 147 -9.70 11.40 12.37
N ASP A 148 -10.65 12.33 12.27
CA ASP A 148 -11.94 12.23 12.98
C ASP A 148 -12.69 10.95 12.60
N HIS A 149 -12.57 10.52 11.34
CA HIS A 149 -13.12 9.26 10.85
C HIS A 149 -12.49 8.05 11.57
N ALA A 150 -11.16 7.93 11.56
CA ALA A 150 -10.45 6.82 12.21
C ALA A 150 -10.72 6.78 13.74
N LYS A 151 -10.79 7.95 14.38
CA LYS A 151 -11.14 8.08 15.79
C LYS A 151 -12.57 7.62 16.08
N SER A 152 -13.54 8.06 15.26
CA SER A 152 -14.94 7.65 15.39
C SER A 152 -15.09 6.12 15.24
N MET A 153 -14.39 5.52 14.27
CA MET A 153 -14.39 4.06 14.08
C MET A 153 -13.85 3.32 15.30
N PHE A 154 -12.75 3.79 15.88
CA PHE A 154 -12.18 3.21 17.10
C PHE A 154 -13.14 3.31 18.30
N GLU A 155 -13.73 4.48 18.55
CA GLU A 155 -14.67 4.69 19.65
C GLU A 155 -15.95 3.86 19.50
N ASN A 156 -16.46 3.72 18.27
CA ASN A 156 -17.62 2.89 18.02
C ASN A 156 -17.30 1.42 18.25
N TYR A 157 -16.15 0.92 17.78
CA TYR A 157 -15.74 -0.46 18.02
C TYR A 157 -15.65 -0.79 19.52
N ASP A 158 -15.07 0.11 20.33
CA ASP A 158 -14.97 -0.08 21.77
C ASP A 158 -16.35 -0.14 22.46
N LYS A 159 -17.29 0.70 22.03
CA LYS A 159 -18.68 0.68 22.53
C LYS A 159 -19.40 -0.61 22.14
N TYR A 160 -19.30 -1.05 20.89
CA TYR A 160 -19.91 -2.28 20.41
C TYR A 160 -19.33 -3.51 21.12
N LYS A 161 -18.01 -3.58 21.28
CA LYS A 161 -17.36 -4.67 22.02
C LYS A 161 -17.83 -4.72 23.46
N LYS A 162 -17.86 -3.59 24.17
CA LYS A 162 -18.38 -3.51 25.56
C LYS A 162 -19.85 -3.91 25.66
N ALA A 163 -20.67 -3.57 24.68
CA ALA A 163 -22.08 -3.95 24.65
C ALA A 163 -22.29 -5.44 24.36
N VAL A 164 -21.50 -6.02 23.45
CA VAL A 164 -21.57 -7.44 23.08
C VAL A 164 -20.96 -8.35 24.15
N ASP A 165 -19.83 -7.96 24.75
CA ASP A 165 -19.19 -8.67 25.87
C ASP A 165 -20.13 -8.72 27.10
N GLY A 166 -21.04 -7.75 27.25
CA GLY A 166 -22.07 -7.73 28.28
C GLY A 166 -23.30 -8.62 28.03
N ILE A 167 -23.50 -9.15 26.81
CA ILE A 167 -24.76 -9.79 26.38
C ILE A 167 -24.64 -11.28 26.00
N ILE A 168 -23.42 -11.86 25.94
CA ILE A 168 -23.08 -13.28 25.63
C ILE A 168 -22.58 -13.52 24.19
N ASN A 169 -21.47 -14.27 24.11
CA ASN A 169 -20.92 -15.06 23.00
C ASN A 169 -21.90 -15.35 21.85
N SER A 170 -22.01 -14.42 20.91
CA SER A 170 -22.67 -14.65 19.63
C SER A 170 -21.62 -14.54 18.52
N LYS A 171 -21.53 -15.65 17.79
CA LYS A 171 -20.84 -15.89 16.52
C LYS A 171 -20.34 -14.63 15.80
N GLN A 172 -19.04 -14.65 15.48
CA GLN A 172 -18.42 -14.02 14.31
C GLN A 172 -19.47 -13.53 13.31
N ASN A 173 -19.76 -12.23 13.29
CA ASN A 173 -20.56 -11.64 12.22
C ASN A 173 -20.30 -10.13 12.10
N GLU A 174 -19.80 -9.77 10.93
CA GLU A 174 -20.28 -8.66 10.09
C GLU A 174 -20.22 -7.22 10.62
N LEU A 175 -19.43 -6.94 11.65
CA LEU A 175 -18.91 -5.59 11.87
C LEU A 175 -17.67 -5.37 11.00
N THR A 176 -17.97 -5.26 9.70
CA THR A 176 -17.15 -4.72 8.60
C THR A 176 -15.72 -5.24 8.52
N ASP A 177 -15.49 -6.19 7.61
CA ASP A 177 -14.19 -6.49 7.00
C ASP A 177 -13.67 -5.24 6.26
N GLU A 178 -13.28 -4.20 7.01
CA GLU A 178 -12.60 -3.03 6.46
C GLU A 178 -11.13 -3.38 6.27
N HIS A 179 -10.83 -3.82 5.05
CA HIS A 179 -9.47 -3.93 4.54
C HIS A 179 -9.23 -2.82 3.53
N ASP A 180 -9.22 -1.58 3.99
CA ASP A 180 -8.89 -0.44 3.13
C ASP A 180 -7.37 -0.32 2.88
N THR A 181 -6.77 -1.40 2.38
CA THR A 181 -5.39 -1.38 1.88
C THR A 181 -5.36 -0.62 0.56
N VAL A 182 -4.40 0.28 0.42
CA VAL A 182 -4.19 0.99 -0.84
C VAL A 182 -3.06 0.38 -1.63
N GLY A 183 -3.06 0.64 -2.93
CA GLY A 183 -1.80 0.66 -3.66
C GLY A 183 -1.91 0.72 -5.17
N ALA A 184 -0.82 0.37 -5.84
CA ALA A 184 -0.65 0.58 -7.26
C ALA A 184 0.22 -0.49 -7.94
N VAL A 185 -0.10 -0.77 -9.21
CA VAL A 185 0.72 -1.54 -10.14
C VAL A 185 1.05 -0.71 -11.38
N ALA A 186 2.25 -0.86 -11.94
CA ALA A 186 2.66 -0.11 -13.13
C ALA A 186 3.50 -0.95 -14.10
N LEU A 187 3.34 -0.62 -15.39
CA LEU A 187 4.16 -1.05 -16.52
C LEU A 187 4.84 0.18 -17.12
N ASP A 188 6.16 0.20 -17.24
CA ASP A 188 6.89 1.28 -17.89
C ASP A 188 7.18 1.03 -19.39
N TYR A 189 7.77 2.02 -20.06
CA TYR A 189 8.13 1.96 -21.48
C TYR A 189 9.16 0.86 -21.80
N HIS A 190 9.93 0.39 -20.81
CA HIS A 190 10.93 -0.66 -20.97
C HIS A 190 10.33 -2.05 -20.78
N GLY A 191 9.05 -2.14 -20.43
CA GLY A 191 8.39 -3.41 -20.15
C GLY A 191 8.60 -3.93 -18.74
N ASN A 192 9.08 -3.08 -17.81
CA ASN A 192 9.24 -3.47 -16.42
C ASN A 192 7.94 -3.28 -15.65
N LEU A 193 7.71 -4.21 -14.73
CA LEU A 193 6.57 -4.24 -13.84
C LEU A 193 6.99 -3.84 -12.42
N ALA A 194 6.10 -3.15 -11.72
CA ALA A 194 6.25 -2.86 -10.31
C ALA A 194 4.90 -2.89 -9.60
N CYS A 195 4.92 -3.21 -8.31
CA CYS A 195 3.78 -3.04 -7.43
C CYS A 195 4.19 -2.39 -6.12
N ALA A 196 3.27 -1.63 -5.52
CA ALA A 196 3.42 -1.09 -4.18
C ALA A 196 2.08 -1.13 -3.41
N THR A 197 2.15 -1.45 -2.12
CA THR A 197 1.00 -1.54 -1.21
C THR A 197 1.27 -0.73 0.05
N SER A 198 0.22 -0.23 0.69
CA SER A 198 0.31 0.41 2.01
C SER A 198 -0.99 0.22 2.80
N SER A 199 -0.91 0.05 4.12
CA SER A 199 -2.07 -0.15 4.98
C SER A 199 -1.81 0.24 6.44
N GLY A 200 -2.83 0.81 7.08
CA GLY A 200 -2.91 0.97 8.54
C GLY A 200 -3.40 -0.30 9.28
N GLY A 201 -3.76 -1.36 8.57
CA GLY A 201 -4.31 -2.58 9.16
C GLY A 201 -5.82 -2.51 9.37
N PHE A 202 -6.35 -3.08 10.46
CA PHE A 202 -7.77 -2.99 10.81
C PHE A 202 -7.96 -2.40 12.21
N THR A 203 -9.09 -1.73 12.43
CA THR A 203 -9.43 -1.07 13.70
C THR A 203 -9.37 -2.07 14.86
N MET A 204 -8.76 -1.67 15.98
CA MET A 204 -8.59 -2.49 17.19
C MET A 204 -7.71 -3.75 17.00
N GLN A 205 -6.88 -3.79 15.95
CA GLN A 205 -5.84 -4.81 15.85
C GLN A 205 -4.88 -4.75 17.05
N LYS A 206 -4.30 -5.90 17.39
CA LYS A 206 -3.26 -5.97 18.43
C LYS A 206 -2.06 -5.09 18.08
N VAL A 207 -1.42 -4.50 19.08
CA VAL A 207 -0.15 -3.78 18.88
C VAL A 207 0.89 -4.73 18.28
N GLY A 208 1.57 -4.29 17.23
CA GLY A 208 2.56 -5.10 16.51
C GLY A 208 1.97 -6.17 15.58
N ARG A 209 0.65 -6.20 15.35
CA ARG A 209 0.05 -7.07 14.33
C ARG A 209 0.50 -6.61 12.94
N VAL A 210 0.92 -7.56 12.12
CA VAL A 210 1.33 -7.34 10.73
C VAL A 210 0.19 -7.61 9.76
N SER A 211 -0.11 -6.67 8.86
CA SER A 211 -1.06 -6.88 7.75
C SER A 211 -0.47 -7.79 6.66
N ASP A 212 -1.27 -8.14 5.67
CA ASP A 212 -0.79 -8.85 4.49
C ASP A 212 -0.10 -7.95 3.47
N SER A 213 -0.33 -6.64 3.52
CA SER A 213 0.25 -5.63 2.65
C SER A 213 1.78 -5.75 2.47
N PRO A 214 2.61 -5.94 3.52
CA PRO A 214 4.05 -6.06 3.40
C PRO A 214 4.54 -7.49 3.11
N ILE A 215 3.63 -8.46 2.91
CA ILE A 215 3.98 -9.86 2.64
C ILE A 215 3.97 -10.09 1.12
N VAL A 216 5.15 -10.36 0.56
CA VAL A 216 5.31 -10.69 -0.86
C VAL A 216 4.45 -11.89 -1.24
N GLY A 217 3.70 -11.77 -2.34
CA GLY A 217 2.78 -12.81 -2.80
C GLY A 217 1.41 -12.79 -2.12
N SER A 218 1.25 -12.04 -1.01
CA SER A 218 -0.06 -11.78 -0.40
C SER A 218 -0.53 -10.36 -0.71
N GLY A 219 0.19 -9.33 -0.25
CA GLY A 219 -0.17 -7.94 -0.49
C GLY A 219 0.11 -7.51 -1.93
N GLY A 220 1.29 -7.86 -2.44
CA GLY A 220 1.72 -7.52 -3.79
C GLY A 220 2.74 -8.50 -4.36
N TYR A 221 2.73 -8.65 -5.67
CA TYR A 221 3.71 -9.41 -6.44
C TYR A 221 3.89 -8.81 -7.83
N ALA A 222 5.14 -8.62 -8.26
CA ALA A 222 5.49 -8.16 -9.60
C ALA A 222 6.64 -9.00 -10.15
N ASP A 223 6.49 -9.49 -11.38
CA ASP A 223 7.50 -10.32 -12.04
C ASP A 223 7.38 -10.20 -13.57
N ASN A 224 8.46 -9.73 -14.21
CA ASN A 224 8.57 -9.56 -15.64
C ASN A 224 8.54 -10.91 -16.39
N GLU A 225 8.99 -11.99 -15.75
CA GLU A 225 9.20 -13.31 -16.36
C GLU A 225 8.03 -14.27 -16.25
N SER A 226 7.09 -14.11 -15.31
CA SER A 226 5.91 -15.00 -15.23
C SER A 226 4.93 -14.88 -16.40
N GLY A 227 5.25 -14.03 -17.39
CA GLY A 227 4.67 -13.99 -18.74
C GLY A 227 5.52 -14.66 -19.85
N LYS A 228 6.81 -14.93 -19.61
CA LYS A 228 7.67 -15.61 -20.58
C LYS A 228 7.23 -17.07 -20.70
N LYS A 229 6.76 -17.45 -21.90
CA LYS A 229 6.56 -18.85 -22.26
C LYS A 229 7.90 -19.49 -22.58
N ASN A 230 8.10 -20.71 -22.10
CA ASN A 230 9.00 -21.67 -22.75
C ASN A 230 8.64 -21.76 -24.24
N LYS A 231 9.65 -21.95 -25.11
CA LYS A 231 9.63 -21.88 -26.59
C LYS A 231 8.45 -22.53 -27.35
N LEU A 232 7.58 -23.28 -26.69
CA LEU A 232 6.54 -24.11 -27.30
C LEU A 232 5.17 -23.45 -27.44
N THR A 233 4.88 -22.29 -26.82
CA THR A 233 3.49 -21.79 -26.82
C THR A 233 3.25 -20.29 -27.04
N GLY A 234 4.16 -19.39 -27.43
CA GLY A 234 3.83 -17.99 -27.83
C GLY A 234 3.44 -16.98 -26.72
N GLN A 235 4.24 -15.91 -26.52
CA GLN A 235 4.22 -14.90 -25.42
C GLN A 235 2.90 -14.68 -24.65
N LYS A 236 2.97 -14.68 -23.30
CA LYS A 236 1.95 -14.14 -22.38
C LYS A 236 2.47 -12.85 -21.73
N PRO A 237 1.62 -11.90 -21.32
CA PRO A 237 2.07 -10.74 -20.52
C PRO A 237 2.56 -11.20 -19.13
N GLY A 238 3.49 -10.45 -18.52
CA GLY A 238 4.00 -10.69 -17.15
C GLY A 238 2.89 -10.65 -16.10
N ARG A 239 3.17 -11.12 -14.86
CA ARG A 239 2.16 -11.11 -13.79
C ARG A 239 2.42 -9.96 -12.83
N MET A 240 1.35 -9.19 -12.58
CA MET A 240 1.23 -8.31 -11.42
C MET A 240 -0.03 -8.70 -10.69
N VAL A 241 0.08 -8.92 -9.38
CA VAL A 241 -1.06 -9.17 -8.51
C VAL A 241 -0.94 -8.22 -7.34
N GLN A 242 -2.06 -7.59 -7.02
CA GLN A 242 -2.21 -6.78 -5.83
C GLN A 242 -3.55 -7.13 -5.22
N ARG A 243 -3.56 -7.43 -3.92
CA ARG A 243 -4.79 -7.73 -3.21
C ARG A 243 -5.49 -6.41 -2.86
N VAL A 244 -6.76 -6.33 -3.25
CA VAL A 244 -7.68 -5.23 -2.92
C VAL A 244 -8.39 -5.55 -1.62
#